data_AF-A0A7E4UMF1-F1
#
_entry.id   AF-A0A7E4UMF1-F1
#
_cell.length_a   1.000
_cell.length_b   1.000
_cell.length_c   1.000
_cell.angle_alpha   90.00
_cell.angle_beta   90.00
_cell.angle_gamma   90.00
#
_symmetry.space_group_name_H-M   'P 1'
#
loop_
_entity.id
_entity.type
_entity.pdbx_description
1 polymer ?
#
loop_
_entity_poly.entity_id
_entity_poly.type
_entity_poly.pdbx_seq_one_letter_code
_entity_poly.pdbx_strand_id
1 'polypeptide(L)'
;MNEAELKTYRKDILEKINRYPQDAVKAWYDEVKTVDWKNLEKPDALHFTQLVWKASKKLGIGIGKSGEGFYYLVVNFDPPGNYPGQFNDNVKPKKV
;
A
#
# COMPACT_ATOMS: atom_id res chain seq x y z
N MET A 1 34.42 0.91 13.36
CA MET A 1 33.10 0.43 13.80
C MET A 1 33.28 -1.01 14.27
N ASN A 2 33.03 -1.29 15.55
CA ASN A 2 33.17 -2.62 16.15
C ASN A 2 31.95 -3.51 15.82
N GLU A 3 32.00 -4.79 16.15
CA GLU A 3 30.90 -5.73 15.84
C GLU A 3 29.56 -5.34 16.48
N ALA A 4 29.59 -4.77 17.68
CA ALA A 4 28.38 -4.30 18.35
C ALA A 4 27.77 -3.10 17.62
N GLU A 5 28.60 -2.15 17.17
CA GLU A 5 28.18 -1.00 16.36
C GLU A 5 27.67 -1.43 14.98
N LEU A 6 28.28 -2.44 14.35
CA LEU A 6 27.81 -3.04 13.10
C LEU A 6 26.45 -3.72 13.25
N LYS A 7 26.23 -4.44 14.36
CA LYS A 7 24.92 -5.03 14.68
C LYS A 7 23.86 -3.96 14.93
N THR A 8 24.18 -2.92 15.70
CA THR A 8 23.26 -1.80 15.96
C THR A 8 22.95 -1.04 14.67
N TYR A 9 23.96 -0.71 13.86
CA TYR A 9 23.78 -0.04 12.58
C TYR A 9 22.94 -0.88 11.60
N ARG A 10 23.18 -2.19 11.51
CA ARG A 10 22.34 -3.10 10.72
C ARG A 10 20.92 -3.18 11.26
N LYS A 11 20.73 -3.27 12.57
CA LYS A 11 19.40 -3.27 13.20
C LYS A 11 18.65 -1.97 12.94
N ASP A 12 19.29 -0.82 13.06
CA ASP A 12 18.71 0.50 12.80
C ASP A 12 18.33 0.68 11.32
N ILE A 13 19.16 0.17 10.42
CA ILE A 13 18.87 0.16 8.98
C ILE A 13 17.72 -0.79 8.66
N LEU A 14 17.72 -2.00 9.21
CA LEU A 14 16.65 -2.99 8.99
C LEU A 14 15.31 -2.52 9.57
N GLU A 15 15.33 -1.89 10.75
CA GLU A 15 14.16 -1.21 11.27
C GLU A 15 13.74 -0.07 10.32
N LYS A 16 14.65 0.78 9.83
CA LYS A 16 14.30 1.88 8.89
C LYS A 16 13.72 1.43 7.54
N ILE A 17 14.14 0.28 7.02
CA ILE A 17 13.84 -0.13 5.63
C ILE A 17 12.43 -0.73 5.47
N ASN A 18 11.74 -1.11 6.55
CA ASN A 18 10.39 -1.71 6.44
C ASN A 18 9.56 -1.46 7.71
N ARG A 19 9.50 -0.20 8.15
CA ARG A 19 9.33 0.08 9.57
C ARG A 19 7.91 -0.13 10.07
N TYR A 20 6.88 0.16 9.29
CA TYR A 20 5.52 0.00 9.78
C TYR A 20 4.45 -0.25 8.70
N PRO A 21 3.32 -0.90 9.04
CA PRO A 21 2.21 -1.15 8.14
C PRO A 21 1.67 0.10 7.40
N GLN A 22 1.72 1.29 8.02
CA GLN A 22 1.33 2.53 7.34
C GLN A 22 2.19 2.88 6.14
N ASP A 23 3.46 2.44 6.10
CA ASP A 23 4.35 2.71 4.97
C ASP A 23 3.89 1.93 3.73
N ALA A 24 3.32 0.73 3.91
CA ALA A 24 2.70 -0.04 2.83
C ALA A 24 1.46 0.67 2.29
N VAL A 25 0.57 1.17 3.16
CA VAL A 25 -0.60 1.95 2.74
C VAL A 25 -0.18 3.22 1.99
N LYS A 26 0.86 3.90 2.48
CA LYS A 26 1.42 5.07 1.81
C LYS A 26 2.00 4.73 0.44
N ALA A 27 2.75 3.64 0.33
CA ALA A 27 3.32 3.18 -0.94
C ALA A 27 2.22 2.85 -1.96
N TRP A 28 1.17 2.14 -1.53
CA TRP A 28 -0.01 1.87 -2.35
C TRP A 28 -0.70 3.14 -2.81
N TYR A 29 -0.89 4.12 -1.92
CA TYR A 29 -1.50 5.40 -2.32
C TYR A 29 -0.61 6.21 -3.27
N ASP A 30 0.71 6.14 -3.09
CA ASP A 30 1.70 6.86 -3.90
C ASP A 30 1.75 6.39 -5.37
N GLU A 31 1.16 5.24 -5.73
CA GLU A 31 0.95 4.81 -7.12
C GLU A 31 0.16 5.85 -7.95
N VAL A 32 -0.64 6.71 -7.28
CA VAL A 32 -1.30 7.86 -7.93
C VAL A 32 -0.34 8.78 -8.68
N LYS A 33 0.95 8.78 -8.33
CA LYS A 33 1.97 9.61 -8.98
C LYS A 33 2.34 9.10 -10.38
N THR A 34 2.16 7.80 -10.63
CA THR A 34 2.53 7.15 -11.89
C THR A 34 1.31 6.65 -12.68
N VAL A 35 0.11 6.80 -12.12
CA VAL A 35 -1.12 6.31 -12.74
C VAL A 35 -1.41 6.99 -14.08
N ASP A 36 -1.75 6.15 -15.06
CA ASP A 36 -2.29 6.60 -16.34
C ASP A 36 -3.80 6.83 -16.20
N TRP A 37 -4.23 8.08 -16.02
CA TRP A 37 -5.64 8.43 -15.87
C TRP A 37 -6.51 8.08 -17.10
N LYS A 38 -5.90 7.76 -18.25
CA LYS A 38 -6.62 7.27 -19.43
C LYS A 38 -6.80 5.75 -19.40
N ASN A 39 -6.00 5.05 -18.62
CA ASN A 39 -6.02 3.60 -18.48
C ASN A 39 -5.68 3.17 -17.05
N LEU A 40 -6.71 3.20 -16.20
CA LEU A 40 -6.62 2.89 -14.77
C LEU A 40 -6.49 1.38 -14.46
N GLU A 41 -6.66 0.51 -15.47
CA GLU A 41 -6.64 -0.94 -15.29
C GLU A 41 -5.21 -1.53 -15.28
N LYS A 42 -4.18 -0.67 -15.35
CA LYS A 42 -2.79 -1.11 -15.33
C LYS A 42 -2.41 -1.70 -13.96
N PRO A 43 -1.61 -2.79 -13.93
CA PRO A 43 -1.24 -3.49 -12.69
C PRO A 43 -0.53 -2.61 -11.64
N ASP A 44 0.17 -1.57 -12.09
CA ASP A 44 0.97 -0.66 -11.26
C ASP A 44 0.15 0.35 -10.46
N ALA A 45 -1.17 0.42 -10.69
CA ALA A 45 -2.08 1.33 -9.97
C ALA A 45 -3.21 0.59 -9.22
N LEU A 46 -3.19 -0.75 -9.20
CA LEU A 46 -4.30 -1.53 -8.64
C LEU A 46 -4.42 -1.38 -7.12
N HIS A 47 -3.34 -1.11 -6.38
CA HIS A 47 -3.47 -0.88 -4.95
C HIS A 47 -4.06 0.51 -4.66
N PHE A 48 -3.59 1.55 -5.37
CA PHE A 48 -4.17 2.89 -5.27
C PHE A 48 -5.66 2.88 -5.60
N THR A 49 -6.04 2.29 -6.74
CA THR A 49 -7.44 2.29 -7.21
C THR A 49 -8.36 1.56 -6.25
N GLN A 50 -7.91 0.50 -5.58
CA GLN A 50 -8.67 -0.16 -4.53
C GLN A 50 -8.81 0.72 -3.28
N LEU A 51 -7.76 1.43 -2.86
CA LEU A 51 -7.81 2.33 -1.69
C LEU A 51 -8.84 3.46 -1.84
N VAL A 52 -8.99 3.98 -3.06
CA VAL A 52 -9.91 5.11 -3.34
C VAL A 52 -11.22 4.68 -4.00
N TRP A 53 -11.50 3.39 -4.06
CA TRP A 53 -12.66 2.84 -4.76
C TRP A 53 -13.98 3.33 -4.12
N LYS A 54 -14.70 4.22 -4.82
CA LYS A 54 -15.93 4.88 -4.31
C LYS A 54 -16.98 3.91 -3.76
N ALA A 55 -17.17 2.76 -4.41
CA ALA A 55 -18.20 1.80 -4.00
C ALA A 55 -17.82 0.99 -2.75
N SER A 56 -16.53 0.84 -2.42
CA SER A 56 -16.09 0.13 -1.20
C SER A 56 -16.47 0.93 0.03
N LYS A 57 -17.17 0.31 0.99
CA LYS A 57 -17.75 0.99 2.17
C LYS A 57 -17.17 0.52 3.49
N LYS A 58 -16.59 -0.67 3.50
CA LYS A 58 -16.00 -1.28 4.68
C LYS A 58 -14.62 -1.77 4.32
N LEU A 59 -13.75 -1.79 5.32
CA LEU A 59 -12.46 -2.44 5.22
C LEU A 59 -12.16 -3.20 6.51
N GLY A 60 -11.43 -4.30 6.37
CA GLY A 60 -10.82 -5.05 7.46
C GLY A 60 -9.32 -5.09 7.26
N ILE A 61 -8.56 -4.89 8.34
CA ILE A 61 -7.09 -4.88 8.31
C ILE A 61 -6.55 -5.99 9.19
N GLY A 62 -5.66 -6.80 8.64
CA GLY A 62 -4.86 -7.78 9.36
C GLY A 62 -3.38 -7.41 9.27
N ILE A 63 -2.69 -7.42 10.42
CA ILE A 63 -1.26 -7.12 10.49
C ILE A 63 -0.58 -8.30 11.18
N GLY A 64 0.39 -8.91 10.49
CA GLY A 64 1.27 -9.94 11.04
C GLY A 64 2.71 -9.46 11.05
N LYS A 65 3.53 -9.97 11.97
CA LYS A 65 4.97 -9.71 12.00
C LYS A 65 5.73 -11.04 11.96
N SER A 66 6.69 -11.20 11.04
CA SER A 66 7.55 -12.39 11.03
C SER A 66 8.56 -12.37 12.17
N GLY A 67 9.17 -13.53 12.45
CA GLY A 67 10.31 -13.64 13.36
C GLY A 67 11.54 -12.82 12.93
N GLU A 68 11.65 -12.50 11.63
CA GLU A 68 12.70 -11.63 11.07
C GLU A 68 12.37 -10.14 11.18
N GLY A 69 11.17 -9.80 11.64
CA GLY A 69 10.75 -8.43 11.91
C GLY A 69 9.99 -7.74 10.78
N PHE A 70 9.72 -8.42 9.67
CA PHE A 70 8.92 -7.89 8.57
C PHE A 70 7.43 -7.82 8.94
N TYR A 71 6.75 -6.75 8.54
CA TYR A 71 5.30 -6.64 8.65
C TYR A 71 4.62 -7.14 7.38
N TYR A 72 3.56 -7.92 7.55
CA TYR A 72 2.60 -8.28 6.51
C TYR A 72 1.33 -7.50 6.79
N LEU A 73 0.92 -6.67 5.83
CA LEU A 73 -0.34 -5.96 5.86
C LEU A 73 -1.29 -6.62 4.86
N VAL A 74 -2.46 -7.01 5.33
CA VAL A 74 -3.58 -7.44 4.48
C VAL A 74 -4.73 -6.49 4.72
N VAL A 75 -5.31 -5.96 3.65
CA VAL A 75 -6.53 -5.15 3.71
C VAL A 75 -7.58 -5.81 2.82
N ASN A 76 -8.75 -6.07 3.39
CA ASN A 76 -9.89 -6.60 2.66
C ASN A 76 -10.97 -5.52 2.56
N PHE A 77 -11.53 -5.31 1.37
CA PHE A 77 -12.50 -4.25 1.08
C PHE A 77 -13.86 -4.85 0.73
N ASP A 78 -14.93 -4.24 1.22
CA ASP A 78 -16.30 -4.65 0.96
C ASP A 78 -17.20 -3.46 0.58
N PRO A 79 -17.88 -3.49 -0.58
CA PRO A 79 -17.65 -4.41 -1.71
C PRO A 79 -16.21 -4.32 -2.25
N PRO A 80 -15.68 -5.37 -2.90
CA PRO A 80 -14.36 -5.33 -3.51
C PRO A 80 -14.33 -4.34 -4.69
N GLY A 81 -13.16 -3.76 -4.94
CA GLY A 81 -12.92 -2.82 -6.03
C GLY A 81 -12.27 -3.46 -7.24
N ASN A 82 -11.72 -2.62 -8.12
CA ASN A 82 -10.95 -3.01 -9.30
C ASN A 82 -11.69 -3.95 -10.27
N TYR A 83 -13.01 -3.84 -10.33
CA TYR A 83 -13.80 -4.53 -11.36
C TYR A 83 -13.54 -3.88 -12.74
N PRO A 84 -13.15 -4.67 -13.76
CA PRO A 84 -12.97 -4.16 -15.11
C PRO A 84 -14.20 -3.40 -15.61
N GLY A 85 -13.98 -2.29 -16.30
CA GLY A 85 -15.05 -1.42 -16.80
C GLY A 85 -15.73 -0.52 -15.75
N GLN A 86 -15.37 -0.61 -14.46
CA GLN A 86 -15.98 0.21 -13.40
C GLN A 86 -15.05 1.30 -12.83
N PHE A 87 -13.81 1.40 -13.32
CA PHE A 87 -12.80 2.32 -12.79
C PHE A 87 -13.22 3.79 -12.89
N ASN A 88 -13.79 4.21 -14.02
CA ASN A 88 -14.19 5.60 -14.25
C ASN A 88 -15.25 6.08 -13.24
N ASP A 89 -16.11 5.19 -12.74
CA ASP A 89 -17.15 5.54 -11.76
C ASP A 89 -16.61 5.58 -10.34
N ASN A 90 -15.55 4.83 -10.07
CA ASN A 90 -15.07 4.56 -8.73
C ASN A 90 -13.77 5.29 -8.35
N VAL A 91 -12.95 5.65 -9.32
CA VAL A 91 -11.66 6.31 -9.11
C VAL A 91 -11.73 7.68 -9.76
N LYS A 92 -11.59 8.74 -8.95
CA LYS A 92 -11.69 10.12 -9.42
C LYS A 92 -10.37 10.86 -9.17
N PRO A 93 -9.94 11.75 -10.10
CA PRO A 93 -8.83 12.64 -9.83
C PRO A 93 -9.16 13.53 -8.64
N LYS A 94 -8.12 13.96 -7.91
CA LYS A 94 -8.26 14.90 -6.81
C LYS A 94 -8.97 16.16 -7.33
N LYS A 95 -10.04 16.57 -6.66
CA LYS A 95 -10.64 17.89 -6.92
C LYS A 95 -9.62 18.94 -6.48
N VAL A 96 -9.19 19.76 -7.43
CA VAL A 96 -8.35 20.95 -7.18
C VAL A 96 -9.26 22.05 -6.65
#